data_AF-A0A3D8J2K1-F1
#
_entry.id   AF-A0A3D8J2K1-F1
#
_cell.length_a   1.000
_cell.length_b   1.000
_cell.length_c   1.000
_cell.angle_alpha   90.00
_cell.angle_beta   90.00
_cell.angle_gamma   90.00
#
_symmetry.space_group_name_H-M   'P 1'
#
loop_
_entity.id
_entity.type
_entity.pdbx_description
1 polymer ?
#
loop_
_entity_poly.entity_id
_entity_poly.type
_entity_poly.pdbx_seq_one_letter_code
_entity_poly.pdbx_strand_id
1 'polypeptide(L)' 'MLDEIFEGSAIEKWKEIVFHANPSVVGRELERLLEELAKAELVSEGKELTRENIAWQMQNLAITSMSEILSQNE' A
#
# COMPACT_ATOMS: atom_id res chain seq x y z
N MET A 1 10.20 -13.82 18.93
CA MET A 1 8.85 -14.09 19.48
C MET A 1 7.79 -14.17 18.37
N LEU A 2 7.73 -13.23 17.41
CA LEU A 2 6.84 -13.40 16.24
C LEU A 2 7.36 -14.45 15.25
N ASP A 3 8.68 -14.61 15.15
CA ASP A 3 9.33 -15.55 14.22
C ASP A 3 9.14 -17.04 14.57
N GLU A 4 8.72 -17.36 15.80
CA GLU A 4 8.48 -18.75 16.24
C GLU A 4 7.05 -19.23 15.99
N ILE A 5 6.08 -18.31 15.91
CA ILE A 5 4.68 -18.58 15.50
C ILE A 5 4.58 -18.61 13.96
N PHE A 6 5.48 -17.82 13.39
CA PHE A 6 5.84 -17.55 12.03
C PHE A 6 6.64 -18.58 11.19
N GLU A 7 6.22 -19.81 10.81
CA GLU A 7 7.02 -20.55 9.78
C GLU A 7 7.16 -19.72 8.47
N GLY A 8 8.27 -19.03 8.26
CA GLY A 8 8.50 -18.06 7.17
C GLY A 8 8.64 -16.61 7.65
N SER A 9 9.12 -15.69 6.80
CA SER A 9 9.27 -14.28 7.20
C SER A 9 7.90 -13.63 7.43
N ALA A 10 7.84 -12.66 8.37
CA ALA A 10 6.59 -11.92 8.63
C ALA A 10 6.02 -11.25 7.37
N ILE A 11 6.89 -10.84 6.43
CA ILE A 11 6.48 -10.25 5.15
C ILE A 11 5.89 -11.30 4.20
N GLU A 12 6.45 -12.50 4.12
CA GLU A 12 5.88 -13.58 3.32
C GLU A 12 4.48 -13.96 3.83
N LYS A 13 4.33 -14.12 5.14
CA LYS A 13 3.03 -14.41 5.74
C LYS A 13 2.02 -13.28 5.56
N TRP A 14 2.48 -12.03 5.66
CA TRP A 14 1.63 -10.89 5.37
C TRP A 14 1.14 -10.92 3.91
N LYS A 15 2.02 -11.21 2.94
CA LYS A 15 1.63 -11.38 1.53
C LYS A 15 0.61 -12.50 1.36
N GLU A 16 0.85 -13.67 1.97
CA GLU A 16 -0.11 -14.78 1.93
C GLU A 16 -1.48 -14.37 2.47
N ILE A 17 -1.54 -13.70 3.63
CA ILE A 17 -2.80 -13.22 4.20
C ILE A 17 -3.48 -12.21 3.27
N VAL A 18 -2.73 -11.25 2.71
CA VAL A 18 -3.25 -10.23 1.80
C VAL A 18 -3.85 -10.87 0.54
N PHE A 19 -3.21 -11.90 -0.03
CA PHE A 19 -3.70 -12.55 -1.25
C PHE A 19 -4.93 -13.45 -1.03
N HIS A 20 -5.12 -13.99 0.18
CA HIS A 20 -6.20 -14.96 0.46
C HIS A 20 -7.35 -14.42 1.33
N ALA A 21 -7.19 -13.26 1.96
CA ALA A 21 -8.24 -12.67 2.79
C ALA A 21 -9.40 -12.11 1.95
N ASN A 22 -10.49 -11.76 2.64
CA ASN A 22 -11.67 -11.17 2.00
C ASN A 22 -11.29 -9.88 1.22
N PRO A 23 -11.63 -9.77 -0.08
CA PRO A 23 -11.20 -8.63 -0.90
C PRO A 23 -11.64 -7.26 -0.37
N SER A 24 -12.82 -7.15 0.25
CA SER A 24 -13.27 -5.88 0.84
C SER A 24 -12.46 -5.50 2.07
N VAL A 25 -11.97 -6.48 2.85
CA VAL A 25 -11.09 -6.22 4.01
C VAL A 25 -9.71 -5.80 3.52
N VAL A 26 -9.15 -6.54 2.56
CA VAL A 26 -7.86 -6.23 1.95
C VAL A 26 -7.88 -4.87 1.27
N GLY A 27 -8.94 -4.57 0.51
CA GLY A 27 -9.10 -3.27 -0.16
C GLY A 27 -9.00 -2.09 0.81
N ARG A 28 -9.68 -2.14 1.95
CA ARG A 28 -9.60 -1.07 2.97
C ARG A 28 -8.21 -0.92 3.57
N GLU A 29 -7.50 -2.04 3.81
CA GLU A 29 -6.15 -1.97 4.35
C GLU A 29 -5.15 -1.43 3.31
N LEU A 30 -5.29 -1.82 2.05
CA LEU A 30 -4.47 -1.27 0.95
C LEU A 30 -4.74 0.22 0.73
N GLU A 31 -6.00 0.67 0.81
CA GLU A 31 -6.35 2.09 0.77
C GLU A 31 -5.71 2.86 1.93
N ARG A 32 -5.74 2.31 3.15
CA ARG A 32 -5.07 2.91 4.32
C ARG A 32 -3.56 3.03 4.11
N LEU A 33 -2.90 1.98 3.59
CA LEU A 33 -1.47 2.00 3.30
C LEU A 33 -1.12 3.00 2.19
N LEU A 34 -1.95 3.10 1.15
CA LEU A 34 -1.80 4.07 0.07
C LEU A 34 -1.92 5.52 0.57
N GLU A 35 -2.84 5.78 1.50
CA GLU A 35 -2.97 7.09 2.15
C GLU A 35 -1.73 7.45 2.98
N GLU A 36 -1.18 6.50 3.74
CA GLU A 36 0.05 6.72 4.51
C GLU A 36 1.26 6.97 3.61
N LEU A 37 1.37 6.28 2.47
CA LEU A 37 2.41 6.53 1.48
C LEU A 37 2.26 7.93 0.87
N ALA A 38 1.04 8.32 0.49
CA ALA A 38 0.75 9.66 -0.02
C ALA A 38 1.15 10.75 0.97
N LYS A 39 0.83 10.59 2.26
CA LYS A 39 1.26 11.53 3.31
C LYS A 39 2.78 11.60 3.42
N ALA A 40 3.47 10.46 3.40
CA ALA A 40 4.93 10.42 3.51
C ALA A 40 5.61 11.17 2.36
N GLU A 41 5.13 11.00 1.12
CA GLU A 41 5.66 11.72 -0.04
C GLU A 41 5.40 13.22 0.05
N LEU A 42 4.17 13.63 0.41
CA LEU A 42 3.85 15.05 0.60
C LEU A 42 4.72 15.70 1.68
N VAL A 43 4.97 15.03 2.80
CA VAL A 43 5.89 15.51 3.85
C VAL A 43 7.31 15.64 3.30
N SER A 44 7.79 14.63 2.58
CA SER A 44 9.13 14.65 1.97
C SER A 44 9.29 15.78 0.94
N GLU A 45 8.21 16.14 0.25
CA GLU A 45 8.16 17.24 -0.71
C GLU A 45 7.93 18.61 -0.07
N GLY A 46 7.71 18.67 1.25
CA GLY A 46 7.39 19.91 1.97
C GLY A 46 6.01 20.48 1.64
N LYS A 47 5.09 19.65 1.14
CA LYS A 47 3.71 20.02 0.81
C LYS A 47 2.80 19.90 2.03
N GLU A 48 1.73 20.69 2.04
CA GLU A 48 0.71 20.59 3.09
C GLU A 48 -0.12 19.31 2.99
N LEU A 49 -0.40 18.69 4.14
CA LEU A 49 -1.24 17.51 4.26
C LEU A 49 -2.74 17.86 4.27
N THR A 50 -3.21 18.49 3.20
CA THR A 50 -4.64 18.74 3.01
C THR A 50 -5.32 17.48 2.46
N ARG A 51 -6.64 17.35 2.68
CA ARG A 51 -7.42 16.22 2.12
C ARG A 51 -7.32 16.13 0.61
N GLU A 52 -7.29 17.28 -0.06
CA GLU A 52 -7.17 17.37 -1.51
C GLU A 52 -5.80 16.90 -2.00
N ASN A 53 -4.72 17.35 -1.36
CA ASN A 53 -3.37 16.93 -1.72
C ASN A 53 -3.16 15.43 -1.50
N ILE A 54 -3.67 14.90 -0.37
CA ILE A 54 -3.59 13.46 -0.08
C ILE A 54 -4.38 12.66 -1.12
N ALA A 55 -5.62 13.05 -1.41
CA ALA A 55 -6.44 12.36 -2.40
C ALA A 55 -5.82 12.37 -3.80
N TRP A 56 -5.26 13.51 -4.21
CA TRP A 56 -4.56 13.65 -5.48
C TRP A 56 -3.32 12.76 -5.53
N GLN A 57 -2.51 12.76 -4.48
CA GLN A 57 -1.29 11.94 -4.43
C GLN A 57 -1.60 10.44 -4.40
N MET A 58 -2.65 10.03 -3.68
CA MET A 58 -3.14 8.63 -3.70
C MET A 58 -3.50 8.18 -5.13
N GLN A 59 -4.17 9.03 -5.91
CA GLN A 59 -4.51 8.71 -7.30
C GLN A 59 -3.26 8.52 -8.16
N ASN A 60 -2.28 9.42 -8.04
CA ASN A 60 -1.02 9.31 -8.79
C ASN A 60 -0.27 8.02 -8.44
N LEU A 61 -0.15 7.72 -7.14
CA LEU A 61 0.49 6.50 -6.65
C LEU A 61 -0.20 5.25 -7.17
N ALA A 62 -1.53 5.22 -7.14
CA ALA A 62 -2.30 4.10 -7.69
C ALA A 62 -2.06 3.92 -9.18
N ILE A 63 -2.05 5.00 -9.97
CA ILE A 63 -1.79 4.94 -11.41
C ILE A 63 -0.37 4.41 -11.68
N THR A 64 0.64 4.96 -11.02
CA THR A 64 2.03 4.52 -11.17
C THR A 64 2.17 3.04 -10.80
N SER A 65 1.62 2.63 -9.65
CA SER A 65 1.68 1.23 -9.21
C SER A 65 0.99 0.28 -10.18
N MET A 66 -0.17 0.66 -10.72
CA MET A 66 -0.85 -0.13 -11.76
C MET A 66 0.00 -0.26 -13.02
N SER A 67 0.62 0.82 -13.50
CA SER A 67 1.51 0.78 -14.68
C SER A 67 2.72 -0.12 -14.45
N GLU A 68 3.35 -0.06 -13.28
CA GLU A 68 4.46 -0.94 -12.92
C GLU A 68 4.03 -2.41 -12.91
N ILE A 69 2.93 -2.74 -12.23
CA ILE A 69 2.40 -4.11 -12.16
C ILE A 69 2.11 -4.64 -13.58
N LEU A 70 1.47 -3.84 -14.43
CA LEU A 70 1.16 -4.24 -15.80
C LEU A 70 2.45 -4.47 -16.61
N SER A 71 3.44 -3.58 -16.51
CA SER A 71 4.71 -3.70 -17.24
C SER A 71 5.53 -4.95 -16.89
N GLN A 72 5.38 -5.47 -15.67
CA GLN A 72 6.08 -6.67 -15.21
C GLN A 72 5.30 -7.96 -15.55
N ASN A 73 4.06 -7.84 -16.01
CA ASN A 73 3.20 -8.95 -16.40
C ASN A 73 3.12 -9.17 -17.92
N GLU A 74 3.80 -8.32 -18.71
CA GLU A 74 4.04 -8.48 -20.15
C GLU A 74 5.36 -9.22 -20.42
#